data_AF-A0A521SND7-F1
#
_entry.id   AF-A0A521SND7-F1
#
_cell.length_a   1.000
_cell.length_b   1.000
_cell.length_c   1.000
_cell.angle_alpha   90.00
_cell.angle_beta   90.00
_cell.angle_gamma   90.00
#
_symmetry.space_group_name_H-M   'P 1'
#
loop_
_entity.id
_entity.type
_entity.pdbx_description
1 polymer ?
#
loop_
_entity_poly.entity_id
_entity_poly.type
_entity_poly.pdbx_seq_one_letter_code
_entity_poly.pdbx_strand_id
1 'polypeptide(L)'
;MKRWLAVSMMIFLFGFAGAAISAEKGKYPPPRFPSYLRPPKSIEDIMPFARAAVRQVGGRTPLGLVEKGMGALIVTEATAEEMVMQAIKRAYEERGVKVYIAAEHELVGVRKEDALKAIKATHWYTSEQGYMEVQHWVNDLFIEPDVPKKWLKERRPDLYKAMFEKGDEMPQSLKEVSRQLGSGKVAEGIIKFLDQHSDVKAVFWRRGGRPRTARFLKQHSSKFYGNFIFDNRWELMNKAATFPGDIWRLAEERVLEALAWVDRVEANDPEGTEMSFEVGEEEAKIWASGAYNQGHLFLSPYQATGRFPYSVVEYPAIQKKWNAPIFTKANGVFAGTSNHTGSFPRIEVRVKDGYITEVKGGGLYGELWREFLKYPKINELNYPYQD
;
A
#
# COMPACT_ATOMS: atom_id res chain seq x y z
N MET A 1 65.94 -7.75 -23.11
CA MET A 1 64.95 -8.75 -22.63
C MET A 1 64.94 -8.94 -21.09
N LYS A 2 64.96 -7.87 -20.27
CA LYS A 2 64.87 -8.00 -18.79
C LYS A 2 64.09 -6.89 -18.08
N ARG A 3 63.34 -6.05 -18.81
CA ARG A 3 62.51 -4.98 -18.23
C ARG A 3 61.02 -5.05 -18.58
N TRP A 4 60.61 -6.01 -19.41
CA TRP A 4 59.21 -6.17 -19.84
C TRP A 4 58.44 -7.28 -19.10
N LEU A 5 59.12 -8.13 -18.31
CA LEU A 5 58.48 -9.19 -17.53
C LEU A 5 58.00 -8.74 -16.13
N ALA A 6 58.45 -7.59 -15.63
CA ALA A 6 58.07 -7.11 -14.30
C ALA A 6 56.77 -6.29 -14.29
N VAL A 7 56.35 -5.73 -15.43
CA VAL A 7 55.15 -4.88 -15.51
C VAL A 7 53.87 -5.70 -15.75
N SER A 8 53.97 -6.84 -16.43
CA SER A 8 52.80 -7.72 -16.67
C SER A 8 52.34 -8.51 -15.44
N MET A 9 53.19 -8.67 -14.42
CA MET A 9 52.86 -9.40 -13.20
C MET A 9 52.25 -8.51 -12.10
N MET A 10 52.36 -7.18 -12.22
CA MET A 10 51.71 -6.21 -11.31
C MET A 10 50.28 -5.86 -11.73
N ILE A 11 49.93 -6.01 -13.01
CA ILE A 11 48.56 -5.77 -13.49
C ILE A 11 47.65 -6.99 -13.26
N PHE A 12 48.22 -8.20 -13.13
CA PHE A 12 47.45 -9.41 -12.78
C PHE A 12 47.08 -9.51 -11.29
N LEU A 13 47.72 -8.72 -10.41
CA LEU A 13 47.40 -8.70 -8.97
C LEU A 13 46.39 -7.61 -8.57
N PHE A 14 46.02 -6.72 -9.48
CA PHE A 14 44.95 -5.72 -9.27
C PHE A 14 43.64 -6.07 -9.98
N GLY A 15 43.56 -7.22 -10.66
CA GLY A 15 42.42 -7.59 -11.51
C GLY A 15 41.30 -8.41 -10.86
N PHE A 16 41.43 -8.87 -9.61
CA PHE A 16 40.43 -9.76 -8.98
C PHE A 16 40.24 -9.54 -7.47
N ALA A 17 40.50 -8.33 -6.98
CA ALA A 17 39.90 -7.88 -5.73
C ALA A 17 38.62 -7.11 -6.06
N GLY A 18 37.71 -7.74 -6.81
CA GLY A 18 36.30 -7.47 -6.62
C GLY A 18 36.06 -7.78 -5.16
N ALA A 19 36.11 -6.74 -4.32
CA ALA A 19 35.57 -6.80 -2.99
C ALA A 19 34.10 -7.13 -3.19
N ALA A 20 33.81 -8.44 -3.26
CA ALA A 20 32.67 -8.97 -2.58
C ALA A 20 32.76 -8.34 -1.20
N ILE A 21 31.99 -7.26 -1.01
CA ILE A 21 31.61 -6.80 0.31
C ILE A 21 31.00 -8.06 0.89
N SER A 22 31.83 -8.82 1.60
CA SER A 22 31.43 -9.99 2.35
C SER A 22 30.33 -9.42 3.23
N ALA A 23 29.07 -9.71 2.90
CA ALA A 23 27.94 -9.43 3.76
C ALA A 23 28.40 -9.87 5.15
N GLU A 24 28.55 -8.91 6.06
CA GLU A 24 29.22 -9.15 7.32
C GLU A 24 28.61 -10.42 7.93
N LYS A 25 29.46 -11.39 8.30
CA LYS A 25 29.05 -12.53 9.14
C LYS A 25 28.64 -12.07 10.55
N GLY A 26 28.30 -10.80 10.73
CA GLY A 26 27.72 -10.26 11.95
C GLY A 26 26.36 -10.90 12.14
N LYS A 27 26.15 -11.50 13.31
CA LYS A 27 24.78 -11.80 13.75
C LYS A 27 24.03 -10.48 13.80
N TYR A 28 23.08 -10.29 12.90
CA TYR A 28 22.15 -9.16 13.01
C TYR A 28 21.55 -9.18 14.42
N PRO A 29 21.44 -8.01 15.09
CA PRO A 29 20.75 -7.95 16.36
C PRO A 29 19.32 -8.51 16.16
N PRO A 30 18.76 -9.21 17.17
CA PRO A 30 17.39 -9.68 17.06
C PRO A 30 16.47 -8.48 16.80
N PRO A 31 15.37 -8.65 16.03
CA PRO A 31 14.40 -7.59 15.84
C PRO A 31 13.95 -7.00 17.18
N ARG A 32 13.89 -5.67 17.29
CA ARG A 32 13.44 -4.98 18.49
C ARG A 32 12.39 -3.96 18.14
N PHE A 33 11.36 -3.87 18.96
CA PHE A 33 10.39 -2.80 18.86
C PHE A 33 11.06 -1.45 19.18
N PRO A 34 10.77 -0.37 18.44
CA PRO A 34 11.41 0.92 18.66
C PRO A 34 11.23 1.42 20.10
N SER A 35 12.34 1.70 20.79
CA SER A 35 12.34 2.03 22.23
C SER A 35 11.64 3.35 22.58
N TYR A 36 11.42 4.21 21.59
CA TYR A 36 10.73 5.51 21.71
C TYR A 36 9.21 5.41 21.56
N LEU A 37 8.69 4.29 21.05
CA LEU A 37 7.25 4.01 20.97
C LEU A 37 6.77 3.47 22.32
N ARG A 38 6.89 4.27 23.38
CA ARG A 38 6.33 3.92 24.69
C ARG A 38 4.88 4.43 24.77
N PRO A 39 3.98 3.73 25.49
CA PRO A 39 2.65 4.25 25.74
C PRO A 39 2.74 5.66 26.36
N PRO A 40 2.10 6.68 25.76
CA PRO A 40 2.09 8.01 26.31
C PRO A 40 1.29 8.04 27.61
N LYS A 41 1.72 8.87 28.57
CA LYS A 41 1.02 9.09 29.85
C LYS A 41 0.00 10.21 29.73
N SER A 42 0.22 11.13 28.79
CA SER A 42 -0.63 12.30 28.57
C SER A 42 -0.61 12.74 27.11
N ILE A 43 -1.55 13.61 26.75
CA ILE A 43 -1.58 14.25 25.44
C ILE A 43 -0.30 15.06 25.16
N GLU A 44 0.30 15.66 26.20
CA GLU A 44 1.52 16.48 26.05
C GLU A 44 2.71 15.64 25.58
N ASP A 45 2.75 14.34 25.91
CA ASP A 45 3.80 13.42 25.44
C ASP A 45 3.75 13.21 23.92
N ILE A 46 2.57 13.38 23.30
CA ILE A 46 2.36 13.16 21.87
C ILE A 46 2.21 14.46 21.06
N MET A 47 2.03 15.59 21.71
CA MET A 47 1.91 16.91 21.05
C MET A 47 3.09 17.23 20.11
N PRO A 48 4.37 16.93 20.43
CA PRO A 48 5.48 17.16 19.49
C PRO A 48 5.31 16.41 18.16
N PHE A 49 4.79 15.18 18.22
CA PHE A 49 4.54 14.36 17.03
C PHE A 49 3.32 14.85 16.25
N ALA A 50 2.25 15.25 16.94
CA ALA A 50 1.08 15.87 16.32
C ALA A 50 1.46 17.16 15.58
N ARG A 51 2.27 18.03 16.19
CA ARG A 51 2.79 19.26 15.56
C ARG A 51 3.65 18.97 14.33
N ALA A 52 4.47 17.92 14.37
CA ALA A 52 5.23 17.48 13.21
C ALA A 52 4.30 16.97 12.09
N ALA A 53 3.34 16.12 12.42
CA ALA A 53 2.36 15.58 11.48
C ALA A 53 1.59 16.70 10.77
N VAL A 54 0.99 17.65 11.50
CA VAL A 54 0.25 18.76 10.89
C VAL A 54 1.12 19.76 10.15
N ARG A 55 2.45 19.67 10.19
CA ARG A 55 3.36 20.50 9.38
C ARG A 55 3.93 19.75 8.18
N GLN A 56 3.80 18.44 8.15
CA GLN A 56 4.39 17.61 7.11
C GLN A 56 3.64 17.81 5.79
N VAL A 57 4.35 18.29 4.77
CA VAL A 57 3.81 18.56 3.42
C VAL A 57 4.05 17.41 2.44
N GLY A 58 4.96 16.48 2.77
CA GLY A 58 5.30 15.30 1.98
C GLY A 58 4.70 14.00 2.52
N GLY A 59 4.98 12.88 1.86
CA GLY A 59 4.61 11.54 2.35
C GLY A 59 3.12 11.21 2.26
N ARG A 60 2.69 10.17 3.00
CA ARG A 60 1.39 9.53 2.76
C ARG A 60 0.17 10.36 3.19
N THR A 61 0.34 11.11 4.27
CA THR A 61 -0.70 11.90 4.94
C THR A 61 -0.19 13.33 5.12
N PRO A 62 -0.23 14.14 4.05
CA PRO A 62 0.41 15.46 4.02
C PRO A 62 -0.47 16.54 4.66
N LEU A 63 -0.69 16.44 5.97
CA LEU A 63 -1.54 17.36 6.75
C LEU A 63 -1.06 18.82 6.68
N GLY A 64 0.24 19.03 6.41
CA GLY A 64 0.84 20.36 6.25
C GLY A 64 0.26 21.16 5.08
N LEU A 65 -0.34 20.52 4.09
CA LEU A 65 -0.97 21.18 2.93
C LEU A 65 -2.25 21.93 3.27
N VAL A 66 -2.81 21.74 4.47
CA VAL A 66 -3.91 22.58 4.95
C VAL A 66 -3.33 23.87 5.52
N GLU A 67 -3.70 24.99 4.91
CA GLU A 67 -3.23 26.33 5.27
C GLU A 67 -4.17 27.02 6.27
N LYS A 68 -3.66 28.06 6.93
CA LYS A 68 -4.42 28.89 7.88
C LYS A 68 -5.69 29.42 7.21
N GLY A 69 -6.83 29.32 7.90
CA GLY A 69 -8.13 29.76 7.39
C GLY A 69 -8.88 28.71 6.55
N MET A 70 -8.26 27.57 6.20
CA MET A 70 -8.97 26.44 5.61
C MET A 70 -9.69 25.59 6.68
N GLY A 71 -10.80 24.97 6.28
CA GLY A 71 -11.40 23.85 6.99
C GLY A 71 -10.87 22.50 6.49
N ALA A 72 -10.57 21.59 7.41
CA ALA A 72 -10.22 20.20 7.09
C ALA A 72 -11.19 19.22 7.75
N LEU A 73 -11.54 18.14 7.05
CA LEU A 73 -12.25 16.99 7.59
C LEU A 73 -11.30 15.79 7.65
N ILE A 74 -11.14 15.22 8.84
CA ILE A 74 -10.43 13.97 9.06
C ILE A 74 -11.47 12.90 9.36
N VAL A 75 -11.49 11.85 8.56
CA VAL A 75 -12.38 10.71 8.75
C VAL A 75 -11.60 9.53 9.29
N THR A 76 -12.02 9.02 10.44
CA THR A 76 -11.24 8.06 11.25
C THR A 76 -11.93 6.71 11.37
N GLU A 77 -11.13 5.65 11.50
CA GLU A 77 -11.65 4.32 11.80
C GLU A 77 -12.28 4.29 13.20
N ALA A 78 -13.21 3.36 13.46
CA ALA A 78 -13.86 3.24 14.77
C ALA A 78 -12.89 2.89 15.92
N THR A 79 -11.70 2.39 15.58
CA THR A 79 -10.59 2.02 16.46
C THR A 79 -9.66 3.18 16.80
N ALA A 80 -9.86 4.37 16.23
CA ALA A 80 -8.99 5.52 16.45
C ALA A 80 -8.88 5.89 17.95
N GLU A 81 -7.66 6.21 18.37
CA GLU A 81 -7.36 6.60 19.74
C GLU A 81 -7.74 8.07 19.99
N GLU A 82 -8.65 8.30 20.93
CA GLU A 82 -9.16 9.63 21.27
C GLU A 82 -8.05 10.63 21.58
N MET A 83 -7.05 10.23 22.37
CA MET A 83 -5.90 11.07 22.73
C MET A 83 -5.14 11.56 21.49
N VAL A 84 -5.00 10.71 20.47
CA VAL A 84 -4.30 11.02 19.22
C VAL A 84 -5.13 12.01 18.40
N MET A 85 -6.45 11.80 18.32
CA MET A 85 -7.36 12.71 17.62
C MET A 85 -7.38 14.10 18.26
N GLN A 86 -7.40 14.16 19.59
CA GLN A 86 -7.30 15.41 20.33
C GLN A 86 -5.97 16.12 20.09
N ALA A 87 -4.86 15.39 20.06
CA ALA A 87 -3.54 15.97 19.80
C ALA A 87 -3.44 16.56 18.39
N ILE A 88 -3.92 15.84 17.37
CA ILE A 88 -3.94 16.31 15.98
C ILE A 88 -4.85 17.54 15.85
N LYS A 89 -6.04 17.50 16.48
CA LYS A 89 -6.96 18.65 16.49
C LYS A 89 -6.30 19.88 17.08
N ARG A 90 -5.75 19.77 18.29
CA ARG A 90 -5.05 20.87 18.95
C ARG A 90 -3.88 21.40 18.11
N ALA A 91 -3.09 20.52 17.50
CA ALA A 91 -1.97 20.93 16.66
C ALA A 91 -2.42 21.70 15.39
N TYR A 92 -3.55 21.34 14.79
CA TYR A 92 -4.14 22.13 13.69
C TYR A 92 -4.68 23.48 14.16
N GLU A 93 -5.35 23.52 15.30
CA GLU A 93 -5.87 24.76 15.89
C GLU A 93 -4.73 25.74 16.23
N GLU A 94 -3.59 25.24 16.71
CA GLU A 94 -2.35 26.03 16.88
C GLU A 94 -1.86 26.67 15.56
N ARG A 95 -2.20 26.08 14.41
CA ARG A 95 -1.91 26.64 13.07
C ARG A 95 -3.01 27.58 12.54
N GLY A 96 -4.09 27.78 13.29
CA GLY A 96 -5.25 28.54 12.85
C GLY A 96 -6.06 27.82 11.75
N VAL A 97 -6.01 26.49 11.74
CA VAL A 97 -6.81 25.63 10.86
C VAL A 97 -8.04 25.16 11.62
N LYS A 98 -9.21 25.24 10.99
CA LYS A 98 -10.43 24.66 11.53
C LYS A 98 -10.49 23.20 11.13
N VAL A 99 -10.65 22.31 12.09
CA VAL A 99 -10.65 20.86 11.83
C VAL A 99 -11.89 20.19 12.38
N TYR A 100 -12.48 19.36 11.54
CA TYR A 100 -13.57 18.45 11.84
C TYR A 100 -13.00 17.04 11.88
N ILE A 101 -13.33 16.29 12.94
CA ILE A 101 -12.99 14.88 13.05
C ILE A 101 -14.31 14.13 13.17
N ALA A 102 -14.53 13.16 12.28
CA ALA A 102 -15.73 12.32 12.29
C ALA A 102 -15.31 10.86 12.12
N ALA A 103 -15.81 9.98 12.97
CA ALA A 103 -15.54 8.56 12.81
C ALA A 103 -16.46 7.97 11.73
N GLU A 104 -15.98 6.95 11.02
CA GLU A 104 -16.74 6.28 9.96
C GLU A 104 -18.10 5.78 10.45
N HIS A 105 -18.16 5.23 11.67
CA HIS A 105 -19.40 4.73 12.27
C HIS A 105 -20.42 5.85 12.54
N GLU A 106 -19.98 7.06 12.89
CA GLU A 106 -20.86 8.20 13.14
C GLU A 106 -21.50 8.69 11.85
N LEU A 107 -20.71 8.74 10.78
CA LEU A 107 -21.17 9.17 9.45
C LEU A 107 -22.24 8.25 8.84
N VAL A 108 -22.27 6.98 9.25
CA VAL A 108 -23.25 5.99 8.79
C VAL A 108 -24.29 5.60 9.84
N GLY A 109 -24.30 6.27 11.02
CA GLY A 109 -25.29 6.03 12.06
C GLY A 109 -25.15 4.69 12.80
N VAL A 110 -23.96 4.10 12.82
CA VAL A 110 -23.65 2.86 13.53
C VAL A 110 -23.08 3.18 14.91
N ARG A 111 -23.54 2.45 15.95
CA ARG A 111 -22.98 2.55 17.29
C ARG A 111 -21.54 2.07 17.32
N LYS A 112 -20.67 2.78 18.05
CA LYS A 112 -19.24 2.46 18.14
C LYS A 112 -18.99 1.01 18.57
N GLU A 113 -19.76 0.51 19.54
CA GLU A 113 -19.60 -0.85 20.06
C GLU A 113 -19.91 -1.92 19.01
N ASP A 114 -20.92 -1.67 18.16
CA ASP A 114 -21.29 -2.60 17.09
C ASP A 114 -20.26 -2.55 15.96
N ALA A 115 -19.73 -1.36 15.64
CA ALA A 115 -18.62 -1.21 14.70
C ALA A 115 -17.36 -1.97 15.17
N LEU A 116 -16.98 -1.82 16.44
CA LEU A 116 -15.83 -2.52 17.01
C LEU A 116 -16.01 -4.05 17.01
N LYS A 117 -17.21 -4.55 17.31
CA LYS A 117 -17.53 -5.99 17.21
C LYS A 117 -17.42 -6.49 15.77
N ALA A 118 -17.95 -5.75 14.81
CA ALA A 118 -17.88 -6.08 13.39
C ALA A 118 -16.43 -6.10 12.87
N ILE A 119 -15.62 -5.10 13.24
CA ILE A 119 -14.19 -5.04 12.91
C ILE A 119 -13.45 -6.25 13.48
N LYS A 120 -13.67 -6.58 14.76
CA LYS A 120 -13.05 -7.74 15.39
C LYS A 120 -13.46 -9.07 14.74
N ALA A 121 -14.71 -9.18 14.30
CA ALA A 121 -15.21 -10.39 13.63
C ALA A 121 -14.66 -10.54 12.20
N THR A 122 -14.43 -9.43 11.49
CA THR A 122 -13.88 -9.43 10.12
C THR A 122 -12.35 -9.56 10.08
N HIS A 123 -11.65 -9.01 11.06
CA HIS A 123 -10.18 -9.07 11.18
C HIS A 123 -9.75 -10.17 12.15
N TRP A 124 -10.17 -11.41 11.87
CA TRP A 124 -9.97 -12.55 12.77
C TRP A 124 -8.59 -13.23 12.63
N TYR A 125 -7.83 -12.88 11.58
CA TYR A 125 -6.50 -13.44 11.32
C TYR A 125 -5.39 -12.42 11.64
N THR A 126 -4.19 -12.93 11.88
CA THR A 126 -2.99 -12.12 12.19
C THR A 126 -2.07 -11.99 10.98
N SER A 127 -1.04 -11.14 11.09
CA SER A 127 0.02 -11.03 10.09
C SER A 127 0.89 -12.29 9.96
N GLU A 128 0.70 -13.32 10.78
CA GLU A 128 1.34 -14.63 10.59
C GLU A 128 0.62 -15.49 9.53
N GLN A 129 -0.59 -15.07 9.16
CA GLN A 129 -1.46 -15.78 8.22
C GLN A 129 -1.47 -15.04 6.87
N GLY A 130 -0.28 -14.73 6.32
CA GLY A 130 -0.16 -14.01 5.05
C GLY A 130 -0.91 -14.67 3.89
N TYR A 131 -1.20 -15.98 3.97
CA TYR A 131 -2.02 -16.70 3.00
C TYR A 131 -3.44 -16.15 2.84
N MET A 132 -3.96 -15.40 3.83
CA MET A 132 -5.27 -14.76 3.78
C MET A 132 -5.38 -13.66 2.71
N GLU A 133 -4.26 -13.23 2.12
CA GLU A 133 -4.29 -12.34 0.95
C GLU A 133 -5.08 -12.97 -0.23
N VAL A 134 -4.99 -14.29 -0.39
CA VAL A 134 -5.74 -15.02 -1.44
C VAL A 134 -7.24 -14.89 -1.24
N GLN A 135 -7.70 -14.78 0.01
CA GLN A 135 -9.11 -14.55 0.32
C GLN A 135 -9.60 -13.24 -0.33
N HIS A 136 -8.80 -12.17 -0.27
CA HIS A 136 -9.11 -10.90 -0.93
C HIS A 136 -9.12 -11.03 -2.44
N TRP A 137 -8.18 -11.79 -3.03
CA TRP A 137 -8.19 -12.01 -4.48
C TRP A 137 -9.47 -12.69 -4.94
N VAL A 138 -9.91 -13.73 -4.22
CA VAL A 138 -11.14 -14.46 -4.55
C VAL A 138 -12.37 -13.57 -4.38
N ASN A 139 -12.44 -12.78 -3.31
CA ASN A 139 -13.60 -11.93 -3.02
C ASN A 139 -13.70 -10.70 -3.92
N ASP A 140 -12.57 -10.10 -4.31
CA ASP A 140 -12.55 -8.76 -4.91
C ASP A 140 -12.14 -8.73 -6.39
N LEU A 141 -11.44 -9.76 -6.89
CA LEU A 141 -10.92 -9.77 -8.27
C LEU A 141 -11.74 -10.65 -9.22
N PHE A 142 -12.43 -11.66 -8.71
CA PHE A 142 -13.40 -12.41 -9.50
C PHE A 142 -14.71 -11.64 -9.61
N ILE A 143 -15.31 -11.62 -10.80
CA ILE A 143 -16.61 -10.98 -11.06
C ILE A 143 -17.70 -11.62 -10.20
N GLU A 144 -17.69 -12.95 -10.13
CA GLU A 144 -18.61 -13.75 -9.32
C GLU A 144 -17.80 -14.55 -8.30
N PRO A 145 -17.56 -14.02 -7.09
CA PRO A 145 -16.68 -14.64 -6.10
C PRO A 145 -17.20 -16.00 -5.58
N ASP A 146 -18.49 -16.29 -5.73
CA ASP A 146 -19.07 -17.57 -5.30
C ASP A 146 -18.68 -18.75 -6.20
N VAL A 147 -18.38 -18.48 -7.47
CA VAL A 147 -17.93 -19.51 -8.43
C VAL A 147 -16.56 -20.11 -8.03
N PRO A 148 -15.48 -19.33 -7.85
CA PRO A 148 -14.19 -19.87 -7.39
C PRO A 148 -14.26 -20.44 -5.96
N LYS A 149 -15.11 -19.88 -5.08
CA LYS A 149 -15.34 -20.45 -3.74
C LYS A 149 -15.93 -21.85 -3.80
N LYS A 150 -16.99 -22.05 -4.59
CA LYS A 150 -17.62 -23.36 -4.78
C LYS A 150 -16.63 -24.36 -5.38
N TRP A 151 -15.92 -23.95 -6.43
CA TRP A 151 -14.89 -24.76 -7.06
C TRP A 151 -13.80 -25.20 -6.08
N LEU A 152 -13.32 -24.28 -5.23
CA LEU A 152 -12.30 -24.60 -4.23
C LEU A 152 -12.86 -25.54 -3.15
N LYS A 153 -14.09 -25.29 -2.69
CA LYS A 153 -14.75 -26.12 -1.67
C LYS A 153 -14.91 -27.57 -2.12
N GLU A 154 -15.26 -27.78 -3.38
CA GLU A 154 -15.44 -29.12 -3.96
C GLU A 154 -14.10 -29.87 -4.15
N ARG A 155 -13.03 -29.16 -4.51
CA ARG A 155 -11.73 -29.78 -4.84
C ARG A 155 -10.77 -29.89 -3.66
N ARG A 156 -10.72 -28.86 -2.83
CA ARG A 156 -9.81 -28.68 -1.69
C ARG A 156 -10.58 -28.08 -0.51
N PRO A 157 -11.49 -28.85 0.11
CA PRO A 157 -12.28 -28.39 1.26
C PRO A 157 -11.40 -27.93 2.44
N ASP A 158 -10.19 -28.49 2.57
CA ASP A 158 -9.18 -28.08 3.53
C ASP A 158 -8.70 -26.63 3.31
N LEU A 159 -8.40 -26.26 2.05
CA LEU A 159 -7.99 -24.89 1.68
C LEU A 159 -9.15 -23.90 1.78
N TYR A 160 -10.36 -24.31 1.38
CA TYR A 160 -11.57 -23.51 1.56
C TYR A 160 -11.78 -23.18 3.04
N LYS A 161 -11.73 -24.21 3.90
CA LYS A 161 -11.92 -24.07 5.34
C LYS A 161 -10.91 -23.09 5.94
N ALA A 162 -9.64 -23.19 5.55
CA ALA A 162 -8.58 -22.31 6.05
C ALA A 162 -8.81 -20.82 5.73
N MET A 163 -9.48 -20.50 4.62
CA MET A 163 -9.75 -19.12 4.20
C MET A 163 -11.13 -18.60 4.58
N PHE A 164 -12.19 -19.41 4.52
CA PHE A 164 -13.56 -18.90 4.52
C PHE A 164 -14.41 -19.32 5.72
N GLU A 165 -14.11 -20.44 6.39
CA GLU A 165 -15.00 -21.02 7.42
C GLU A 165 -15.38 -20.01 8.52
N LYS A 166 -14.39 -19.31 9.10
CA LYS A 166 -14.65 -18.30 10.13
C LYS A 166 -15.45 -17.09 9.63
N GLY A 167 -15.27 -16.70 8.36
CA GLY A 167 -16.06 -15.63 7.76
C GLY A 167 -17.50 -16.04 7.52
N ASP A 168 -17.71 -17.31 7.13
CA ASP A 168 -19.04 -17.90 6.94
C ASP A 168 -19.81 -17.96 8.26
N GLU A 169 -19.14 -18.33 9.35
CA GLU A 169 -19.67 -18.40 10.73
C GLU A 169 -20.04 -17.04 11.35
N MET A 170 -19.62 -15.92 10.75
CA MET A 170 -19.92 -14.59 11.30
C MET A 170 -21.44 -14.32 11.33
N PRO A 171 -21.98 -13.82 12.46
CA PRO A 171 -23.40 -13.47 12.58
C PRO A 171 -23.85 -12.48 11.49
N GLN A 172 -25.05 -12.70 10.94
CA GLN A 172 -25.60 -11.86 9.87
C GLN A 172 -25.71 -10.38 10.26
N SER A 173 -25.99 -10.09 11.53
CA SER A 173 -26.03 -8.72 12.05
C SER A 173 -24.66 -8.02 11.97
N LEU A 174 -23.56 -8.73 12.20
CA LEU A 174 -22.20 -8.17 12.08
C LEU A 174 -21.76 -8.05 10.62
N LYS A 175 -22.20 -8.96 9.75
CA LYS A 175 -22.05 -8.82 8.28
C LYS A 175 -22.72 -7.54 7.80
N GLU A 176 -23.92 -7.24 8.31
CA GLU A 176 -24.65 -6.03 7.96
C GLU A 176 -23.93 -4.75 8.41
N VAL A 177 -23.48 -4.71 9.66
CA VAL A 177 -22.70 -3.59 10.19
C VAL A 177 -21.42 -3.38 9.37
N SER A 178 -20.71 -4.45 9.04
CA SER A 178 -19.50 -4.38 8.19
C SER A 178 -19.81 -3.79 6.81
N ARG A 179 -20.95 -4.15 6.22
CA ARG A 179 -21.41 -3.62 4.94
C ARG A 179 -21.76 -2.13 5.03
N GLN A 180 -22.37 -1.69 6.13
CA GLN A 180 -22.66 -0.27 6.39
C GLN A 180 -21.39 0.56 6.59
N LEU A 181 -20.34 -0.02 7.19
CA LEU A 181 -19.02 0.60 7.31
C LEU A 181 -18.20 0.56 6.00
N GLY A 182 -18.75 -0.04 4.94
CA GLY A 182 -18.10 -0.09 3.63
C GLY A 182 -17.87 1.30 3.04
N SER A 183 -16.78 1.46 2.28
CA SER A 183 -16.34 2.78 1.80
C SER A 183 -17.40 3.55 1.00
N GLY A 184 -18.29 2.86 0.26
CA GLY A 184 -19.37 3.53 -0.46
C GLY A 184 -20.37 4.24 0.45
N LYS A 185 -20.76 3.61 1.57
CA LYS A 185 -21.70 4.17 2.55
C LYS A 185 -21.08 5.26 3.40
N VAL A 186 -19.83 5.08 3.83
CA VAL A 186 -19.09 6.14 4.50
C VAL A 186 -18.95 7.37 3.60
N ALA A 187 -18.67 7.18 2.30
CA ALA A 187 -18.59 8.30 1.36
C ALA A 187 -19.90 9.07 1.20
N GLU A 188 -21.06 8.39 1.22
CA GLU A 188 -22.37 9.06 1.24
C GLU A 188 -22.50 10.00 2.46
N GLY A 189 -22.07 9.53 3.63
CA GLY A 189 -22.03 10.33 4.86
C GLY A 189 -21.05 11.52 4.78
N ILE A 190 -19.85 11.31 4.22
CA ILE A 190 -18.87 12.37 3.99
C ILE A 190 -19.43 13.44 3.03
N ILE A 191 -20.05 13.03 1.92
CA ILE A 191 -20.63 13.98 0.94
C ILE A 191 -21.69 14.84 1.61
N LYS A 192 -22.61 14.23 2.38
CA LYS A 192 -23.63 14.97 3.13
C LYS A 192 -23.02 15.98 4.10
N PHE A 193 -21.94 15.60 4.78
CA PHE A 193 -21.20 16.52 5.65
C PHE A 193 -20.61 17.69 4.84
N LEU A 194 -19.94 17.41 3.73
CA LEU A 194 -19.30 18.43 2.89
C LEU A 194 -20.29 19.38 2.22
N ASP A 195 -21.52 18.94 1.95
CA ASP A 195 -22.61 19.80 1.44
C ASP A 195 -23.07 20.81 2.50
N GLN A 196 -22.94 20.49 3.79
CA GLN A 196 -23.31 21.35 4.92
C GLN A 196 -22.14 22.21 5.43
N HIS A 197 -20.91 21.84 5.07
CA HIS A 197 -19.67 22.46 5.53
C HIS A 197 -18.85 22.99 4.36
N SER A 198 -19.29 24.11 3.78
CA SER A 198 -18.65 24.74 2.61
C SER A 198 -17.25 25.30 2.90
N ASP A 199 -16.92 25.49 4.19
CA ASP A 199 -15.60 25.88 4.70
C ASP A 199 -14.57 24.75 4.61
N VAL A 200 -15.00 23.48 4.52
CA VAL A 200 -14.10 22.35 4.35
C VAL A 200 -13.56 22.29 2.93
N LYS A 201 -12.24 22.43 2.82
CA LYS A 201 -11.47 22.40 1.56
C LYS A 201 -10.56 21.18 1.44
N ALA A 202 -10.25 20.51 2.55
CA ALA A 202 -9.38 19.34 2.58
C ALA A 202 -10.05 18.17 3.33
N VAL A 203 -9.94 16.96 2.78
CA VAL A 203 -10.46 15.71 3.34
C VAL A 203 -9.34 14.69 3.40
N PHE A 204 -9.12 14.12 4.58
CA PHE A 204 -8.22 12.99 4.79
C PHE A 204 -9.03 11.76 5.21
N TRP A 205 -8.95 10.68 4.43
CA TRP A 205 -9.79 9.50 4.66
C TRP A 205 -9.16 8.20 4.12
N ARG A 206 -9.42 7.11 4.85
CA ARG A 206 -8.92 5.74 4.64
C ARG A 206 -7.41 5.63 4.75
N ARG A 207 -6.91 4.42 4.97
CA ARG A 207 -5.48 4.14 4.97
C ARG A 207 -4.86 4.10 3.58
N GLY A 208 -5.60 3.67 2.53
CA GLY A 208 -5.04 3.46 1.19
C GLY A 208 -5.99 3.71 0.02
N GLY A 209 -5.56 3.32 -1.19
CA GLY A 209 -6.39 3.32 -2.39
C GLY A 209 -6.81 4.70 -2.89
N ARG A 210 -5.93 5.71 -2.79
CA ARG A 210 -6.23 7.13 -3.05
C ARG A 210 -7.12 7.42 -4.26
N PRO A 211 -6.84 6.92 -5.48
CA PRO A 211 -7.69 7.27 -6.63
C PRO A 211 -9.12 6.77 -6.49
N ARG A 212 -9.28 5.54 -5.97
CA ARG A 212 -10.60 4.99 -5.67
C ARG A 212 -11.29 5.81 -4.57
N THR A 213 -10.55 6.19 -3.53
CA THR A 213 -11.08 7.02 -2.43
C THR A 213 -11.55 8.38 -2.90
N ALA A 214 -10.77 9.09 -3.72
CA ALA A 214 -11.17 10.37 -4.29
C ALA A 214 -12.44 10.24 -5.15
N ARG A 215 -12.54 9.20 -5.97
CA ARG A 215 -13.73 8.93 -6.82
C ARG A 215 -15.01 8.72 -6.00
N PHE A 216 -14.92 8.11 -4.81
CA PHE A 216 -16.09 7.95 -3.94
C PHE A 216 -16.70 9.29 -3.50
N LEU A 217 -15.89 10.37 -3.43
CA LEU A 217 -16.37 11.69 -3.03
C LEU A 217 -17.07 12.48 -4.16
N LYS A 218 -17.15 11.92 -5.38
CA LYS A 218 -17.91 12.50 -6.51
C LYS A 218 -17.57 13.97 -6.77
N GLN A 219 -18.54 14.88 -6.64
CA GLN A 219 -18.37 16.32 -6.86
C GLN A 219 -17.37 16.97 -5.88
N HIS A 220 -17.09 16.33 -4.73
CA HIS A 220 -16.11 16.76 -3.75
C HIS A 220 -14.75 16.08 -3.90
N SER A 221 -14.52 15.32 -4.99
CA SER A 221 -13.25 14.61 -5.23
C SER A 221 -12.02 15.51 -5.17
N SER A 222 -12.11 16.76 -5.61
CA SER A 222 -11.03 17.76 -5.53
C SER A 222 -10.66 18.17 -4.09
N LYS A 223 -11.53 17.90 -3.11
CA LYS A 223 -11.24 18.13 -1.69
C LYS A 223 -10.43 16.99 -1.07
N PHE A 224 -10.21 15.87 -1.76
CA PHE A 224 -9.43 14.75 -1.22
C PHE A 224 -7.94 15.08 -1.21
N TYR A 225 -7.38 15.27 -0.02
CA TYR A 225 -5.98 15.68 0.19
C TYR A 225 -5.10 14.52 0.67
N GLY A 226 -5.64 13.30 0.78
CA GLY A 226 -4.84 12.12 1.05
C GLY A 226 -5.48 11.12 1.98
N ASN A 227 -4.74 10.05 2.23
CA ASN A 227 -5.11 9.05 3.20
C ASN A 227 -4.80 9.54 4.62
N PHE A 228 -5.54 9.05 5.61
CA PHE A 228 -5.28 9.31 7.01
C PHE A 228 -4.76 8.04 7.69
N ILE A 229 -3.54 8.09 8.24
CA ILE A 229 -2.92 6.96 8.95
C ILE A 229 -2.64 7.25 10.42
N PHE A 230 -2.70 8.51 10.85
CA PHE A 230 -2.34 8.93 12.21
C PHE A 230 -3.49 8.73 13.20
N ASP A 231 -4.14 7.56 13.17
CA ASP A 231 -5.32 7.25 14.00
C ASP A 231 -4.98 6.62 15.36
N ASN A 232 -3.73 6.23 15.58
CA ASN A 232 -3.26 5.62 16.82
C ASN A 232 -1.83 6.08 17.17
N ARG A 233 -1.41 5.81 18.41
CA ARG A 233 -0.11 6.25 18.92
C ARG A 233 1.08 5.69 18.15
N TRP A 234 1.00 4.47 17.64
CA TRP A 234 2.10 3.84 16.91
C TRP A 234 2.37 4.59 15.62
N GLU A 235 1.32 4.94 14.89
CA GLU A 235 1.40 5.67 13.64
C GLU A 235 1.82 7.13 13.84
N LEU A 236 1.27 7.80 14.85
CA LEU A 236 1.65 9.19 15.12
C LEU A 236 3.11 9.31 15.61
N MET A 237 3.55 8.39 16.47
CA MET A 237 4.86 8.46 17.13
C MET A 237 5.98 7.77 16.34
N ASN A 238 5.72 7.14 15.18
CA ASN A 238 6.72 6.40 14.39
C ASN A 238 7.85 7.27 13.80
N LYS A 239 7.81 8.60 14.00
CA LYS A 239 8.75 9.61 13.48
C LYS A 239 8.74 9.80 11.96
N ALA A 240 7.91 9.09 11.19
CA ALA A 240 7.82 9.29 9.74
C ALA A 240 7.40 10.73 9.40
N ALA A 241 6.49 11.32 10.19
CA ALA A 241 6.08 12.71 10.06
C ALA A 241 7.18 13.75 10.38
N THR A 242 8.29 13.34 11.00
CA THR A 242 9.42 14.23 11.29
C THR A 242 10.46 14.26 10.17
N PHE A 243 10.34 13.37 9.18
CA PHE A 243 11.22 13.35 8.04
C PHE A 243 10.97 14.59 7.15
N PRO A 244 12.00 15.37 6.76
CA PRO A 244 11.79 16.60 5.99
C PRO A 244 11.09 16.33 4.65
N GLY A 245 9.97 17.02 4.41
CA GLY A 245 9.14 16.80 3.22
C GLY A 245 9.78 17.28 1.91
N ASP A 246 10.74 18.19 1.96
CA ASP A 246 11.60 18.59 0.84
C ASP A 246 12.59 17.48 0.46
N ILE A 247 13.26 16.86 1.43
CA ILE A 247 14.14 15.70 1.21
C ILE A 247 13.33 14.52 0.68
N TRP A 248 12.11 14.31 1.21
CA TRP A 248 11.21 13.26 0.72
C TRP A 248 10.90 13.44 -0.76
N ARG A 249 10.48 14.65 -1.15
CA ARG A 249 10.16 14.96 -2.56
C ARG A 249 11.39 14.87 -3.45
N LEU A 250 12.54 15.36 -3.00
CA LEU A 250 13.79 15.23 -3.74
C LEU A 250 14.13 13.75 -4.01
N ALA A 251 13.97 12.87 -3.03
CA ALA A 251 14.19 11.43 -3.22
C ALA A 251 13.20 10.83 -4.24
N GLU A 252 11.92 11.21 -4.17
CA GLU A 252 10.90 10.78 -5.13
C GLU A 252 11.20 11.28 -6.55
N GLU A 253 11.53 12.56 -6.71
CA GLU A 253 11.89 13.19 -7.99
C GLU A 253 13.07 12.48 -8.65
N ARG A 254 14.13 12.17 -7.89
CA ARG A 254 15.31 11.46 -8.43
C ARG A 254 15.01 10.05 -8.91
N VAL A 255 14.10 9.35 -8.25
CA VAL A 255 13.65 8.03 -8.72
C VAL A 255 12.84 8.16 -10.01
N LEU A 256 11.95 9.16 -10.08
CA LEU A 256 11.08 9.38 -11.24
C LEU A 256 11.84 9.85 -12.49
N GLU A 257 12.84 10.73 -12.33
CA GLU A 257 13.67 11.25 -13.42
C GLU A 257 14.30 10.12 -14.24
N ALA A 258 14.70 9.03 -13.59
CA ALA A 258 15.34 7.89 -14.25
C ALA A 258 14.35 7.05 -15.06
N LEU A 259 13.07 6.97 -14.67
CA LEU A 259 12.10 6.04 -15.26
C LEU A 259 11.89 6.26 -16.77
N ALA A 260 11.96 7.51 -17.24
CA ALA A 260 11.75 7.84 -18.65
C ALA A 260 12.86 7.33 -19.58
N TRP A 261 13.96 6.82 -19.01
CA TRP A 261 15.16 6.37 -19.72
C TRP A 261 15.47 4.88 -19.49
N VAL A 262 14.57 4.17 -18.80
CA VAL A 262 14.72 2.73 -18.55
C VAL A 262 14.38 1.97 -19.84
N ASP A 263 15.21 1.00 -20.20
CA ASP A 263 14.93 0.00 -21.24
C ASP A 263 14.73 -1.41 -20.64
N ARG A 264 15.24 -1.63 -19.42
CA ARG A 264 15.17 -2.89 -18.69
C ARG A 264 15.20 -2.69 -17.19
N VAL A 265 14.38 -3.46 -16.49
CA VAL A 265 14.42 -3.57 -15.03
C VAL A 265 14.94 -4.95 -14.67
N GLU A 266 15.87 -4.99 -13.71
CA GLU A 266 16.37 -6.21 -13.10
C GLU A 266 16.26 -6.07 -11.57
N ALA A 267 15.81 -7.13 -10.91
CA ALA A 267 15.82 -7.19 -9.45
C ALA A 267 16.36 -8.54 -8.97
N ASN A 268 17.28 -8.48 -8.03
CA ASN A 268 17.79 -9.64 -7.32
C ASN A 268 17.90 -9.35 -5.82
N ASP A 269 17.70 -10.37 -4.99
CA ASP A 269 17.83 -10.24 -3.54
C ASP A 269 18.33 -11.55 -2.89
N PRO A 270 18.79 -11.50 -1.62
CA PRO A 270 19.25 -12.70 -0.89
C PRO A 270 18.17 -13.74 -0.59
N GLU A 271 16.88 -13.41 -0.70
CA GLU A 271 15.79 -14.39 -0.61
C GLU A 271 15.69 -15.22 -1.90
N GLY A 272 16.42 -14.88 -2.96
CA GLY A 272 16.51 -15.64 -4.21
C GLY A 272 15.59 -15.13 -5.31
N THR A 273 15.10 -13.90 -5.20
CA THR A 273 14.51 -13.21 -6.35
C THR A 273 15.60 -13.00 -7.38
N GLU A 274 15.25 -13.24 -8.64
CA GLU A 274 16.05 -12.94 -9.82
C GLU A 274 15.08 -12.77 -10.98
N MET A 275 14.67 -11.53 -11.24
CA MET A 275 13.66 -11.25 -12.25
C MET A 275 14.07 -10.09 -13.14
N SER A 276 13.53 -10.08 -14.36
CA SER A 276 13.70 -8.98 -15.29
C SER A 276 12.46 -8.77 -16.15
N PHE A 277 12.31 -7.56 -16.66
CA PHE A 277 11.42 -7.25 -17.76
C PHE A 277 12.00 -6.10 -18.59
N GLU A 278 11.63 -6.07 -19.87
CA GLU A 278 12.00 -5.01 -20.80
C GLU A 278 10.85 -4.01 -20.95
N VAL A 279 11.19 -2.79 -21.31
CA VAL A 279 10.25 -1.70 -21.57
C VAL A 279 10.75 -0.88 -22.75
N GLY A 280 9.88 -0.59 -23.72
CA GLY A 280 10.24 0.25 -24.86
C GLY A 280 10.42 1.72 -24.48
N GLU A 281 11.13 2.49 -25.30
CA GLU A 281 11.39 3.92 -25.03
C GLU A 281 10.09 4.73 -24.78
N GLU A 282 9.08 4.53 -25.62
CA GLU A 282 7.78 5.21 -25.46
C GLU A 282 7.01 4.71 -24.23
N GLU A 283 7.10 3.42 -23.92
CA GLU A 283 6.49 2.84 -22.72
C GLU A 283 7.13 3.39 -21.45
N ALA A 284 8.45 3.58 -21.43
CA ALA A 284 9.20 4.16 -20.32
C ALA A 284 8.77 5.61 -20.05
N LYS A 285 8.62 6.42 -21.11
CA LYS A 285 8.09 7.80 -21.00
C LYS A 285 6.66 7.82 -20.45
N ILE A 286 5.79 6.90 -20.91
CA ILE A 286 4.42 6.78 -20.40
C ILE A 286 4.42 6.33 -18.94
N TRP A 287 5.23 5.34 -18.57
CA TRP A 287 5.40 4.88 -17.19
C TRP A 287 5.82 6.03 -16.28
N ALA A 288 6.87 6.76 -16.63
CA ALA A 288 7.33 7.93 -15.88
C ALA A 288 6.21 8.96 -15.67
N SER A 289 5.37 9.21 -16.68
CA SER A 289 4.24 10.14 -16.56
C SER A 289 3.15 9.71 -15.57
N GLY A 290 3.04 8.42 -15.27
CA GLY A 290 2.04 7.85 -14.37
C GLY A 290 2.59 7.28 -13.06
N ALA A 291 3.90 7.38 -12.81
CA ALA A 291 4.51 6.72 -11.65
C ALA A 291 4.30 7.48 -10.33
N TYR A 292 4.06 8.79 -10.37
CA TYR A 292 4.05 9.62 -9.17
C TYR A 292 2.69 9.70 -8.47
N ASN A 293 2.69 9.44 -7.16
CA ASN A 293 1.55 9.69 -6.27
C ASN A 293 2.06 10.00 -4.86
N GLN A 294 2.43 11.26 -4.60
CA GLN A 294 3.02 11.78 -3.36
C GLN A 294 3.00 10.81 -2.14
N GLY A 295 4.17 10.38 -1.69
CA GLY A 295 4.31 9.37 -0.64
C GLY A 295 4.05 7.93 -1.11
N HIS A 296 3.99 7.70 -2.43
CA HIS A 296 3.83 6.39 -3.06
C HIS A 296 4.25 6.46 -4.54
N LEU A 297 5.22 5.63 -4.95
CA LEU A 297 5.67 5.54 -6.34
C LEU A 297 5.23 4.21 -6.95
N PHE A 298 4.62 4.25 -8.13
CA PHE A 298 4.24 3.04 -8.87
C PHE A 298 5.40 2.55 -9.71
N LEU A 299 6.24 1.72 -9.10
CA LEU A 299 7.45 1.15 -9.75
C LEU A 299 7.15 -0.09 -10.60
N SER A 300 5.90 -0.26 -11.01
CA SER A 300 5.47 -1.25 -12.00
C SER A 300 4.71 -0.51 -13.11
N PRO A 301 5.08 -0.66 -14.39
CA PRO A 301 4.38 0.00 -15.50
C PRO A 301 2.88 -0.27 -15.50
N TYR A 302 2.47 -1.51 -15.22
CA TYR A 302 1.05 -1.90 -15.14
C TYR A 302 0.28 -1.16 -14.04
N GLN A 303 0.93 -0.82 -12.92
CA GLN A 303 0.28 -0.04 -11.87
C GLN A 303 0.27 1.46 -12.18
N ALA A 304 1.33 1.96 -12.81
CA ALA A 304 1.43 3.38 -13.19
C ALA A 304 0.51 3.76 -14.37
N THR A 305 0.01 2.77 -15.12
CA THR A 305 -0.77 2.97 -16.34
C THR A 305 -2.10 2.23 -16.28
N GLY A 306 -3.07 2.64 -17.11
CA GLY A 306 -4.38 2.03 -17.22
C GLY A 306 -5.28 2.26 -16.01
N ARG A 307 -5.08 1.47 -14.94
CA ARG A 307 -5.98 1.37 -13.77
C ARG A 307 -6.10 2.69 -13.01
N PHE A 308 -5.06 3.53 -13.08
CA PHE A 308 -4.97 4.74 -12.28
C PHE A 308 -4.38 5.91 -13.10
N PRO A 309 -5.09 7.04 -13.23
CA PRO A 309 -4.57 8.22 -13.93
C PRO A 309 -3.72 9.08 -12.97
N TYR A 310 -2.43 8.82 -12.82
CA TYR A 310 -1.56 9.59 -11.91
C TYR A 310 -0.90 10.78 -12.62
N SER A 311 -0.70 11.89 -11.88
CA SER A 311 -0.06 13.13 -12.36
C SER A 311 1.40 13.20 -11.93
N VAL A 312 2.28 13.59 -12.84
CA VAL A 312 3.71 13.85 -12.59
C VAL A 312 4.00 15.19 -11.92
N VAL A 313 3.08 16.17 -11.96
CA VAL A 313 3.44 17.58 -11.70
C VAL A 313 2.63 18.23 -10.57
N GLU A 314 1.39 17.80 -10.33
CA GLU A 314 0.48 18.52 -9.43
C GLU A 314 -0.17 17.58 -8.41
N TYR A 315 0.01 17.87 -7.12
CA TYR A 315 -0.73 17.24 -6.01
C TYR A 315 -1.61 18.30 -5.33
N PRO A 316 -2.87 18.01 -4.95
CA PRO A 316 -3.58 16.71 -5.01
C PRO A 316 -4.18 16.38 -6.40
N ALA A 317 -3.73 17.03 -7.48
CA ALA A 317 -4.32 16.81 -8.80
C ALA A 317 -4.08 15.38 -9.33
N ILE A 318 -5.06 14.91 -10.08
CA ILE A 318 -5.04 13.64 -10.79
C ILE A 318 -4.81 13.97 -12.27
N GLN A 319 -4.00 13.19 -12.99
CA GLN A 319 -3.73 13.48 -14.39
C GLN A 319 -5.01 13.37 -15.21
N LYS A 320 -5.23 14.34 -16.10
CA LYS A 320 -6.38 14.34 -17.01
C LYS A 320 -6.20 13.39 -18.20
N LYS A 321 -4.95 13.22 -18.65
CA LYS A 321 -4.58 12.29 -19.73
C LYS A 321 -4.63 10.86 -19.23
N TRP A 322 -5.46 10.04 -19.86
CA TRP A 322 -5.43 8.60 -19.67
C TRP A 322 -4.19 7.99 -20.32
N ASN A 323 -3.47 7.18 -19.56
CA ASN A 323 -2.36 6.37 -20.06
C ASN A 323 -2.88 4.94 -20.26
N ALA A 324 -2.79 4.42 -21.49
CA ALA A 324 -3.15 3.05 -21.75
C ALA A 324 -2.28 2.09 -20.90
N PRO A 325 -2.84 1.00 -20.37
CA PRO A 325 -2.10 0.03 -19.58
C PRO A 325 -0.94 -0.60 -20.36
N ILE A 326 0.22 -0.63 -19.73
CA ILE A 326 1.45 -1.26 -20.22
C ILE A 326 1.61 -2.60 -19.53
N PHE A 327 1.62 -3.68 -20.31
CA PHE A 327 1.77 -5.04 -19.83
C PHE A 327 3.20 -5.55 -20.07
N THR A 328 4.07 -5.35 -19.09
CA THR A 328 5.43 -5.89 -19.13
C THR A 328 5.43 -7.39 -18.92
N LYS A 329 6.19 -8.11 -19.76
CA LYS A 329 6.36 -9.57 -19.64
C LYS A 329 7.56 -9.88 -18.74
N ALA A 330 7.29 -10.03 -17.45
CA ALA A 330 8.30 -10.43 -16.49
C ALA A 330 8.80 -11.86 -16.75
N ASN A 331 10.09 -12.06 -16.51
CA ASN A 331 10.78 -13.35 -16.60
C ASN A 331 11.66 -13.55 -15.37
N GLY A 332 11.73 -14.78 -14.86
CA GLY A 332 12.64 -15.16 -13.78
C GLY A 332 11.94 -15.77 -12.57
N VAL A 333 12.50 -15.51 -11.39
CA VAL A 333 12.05 -16.02 -10.10
C VAL A 333 11.69 -14.86 -9.17
N PHE A 334 10.50 -14.93 -8.59
CA PHE A 334 10.09 -14.08 -7.48
C PHE A 334 10.15 -14.91 -6.20
N ALA A 335 10.98 -14.52 -5.25
CA ALA A 335 11.06 -15.17 -3.95
C ALA A 335 10.60 -14.22 -2.84
N GLY A 336 10.08 -14.78 -1.76
CA GLY A 336 9.57 -13.95 -0.68
C GLY A 336 9.11 -14.74 0.54
N THR A 337 9.01 -14.03 1.66
CA THR A 337 8.47 -14.53 2.93
C THR A 337 7.29 -13.71 3.44
N SER A 338 6.82 -12.71 2.68
CA SER A 338 5.70 -11.86 3.07
C SER A 338 4.96 -11.26 1.88
N ASN A 339 3.73 -10.80 2.12
CA ASN A 339 2.88 -10.06 1.19
C ASN A 339 2.14 -8.91 1.93
N HIS A 340 1.12 -8.32 1.30
CA HIS A 340 0.37 -7.22 1.89
C HIS A 340 -0.44 -7.60 3.14
N THR A 341 -0.73 -8.88 3.35
CA THR A 341 -1.52 -9.37 4.48
C THR A 341 -0.65 -9.86 5.63
N GLY A 342 0.53 -10.42 5.34
CA GLY A 342 1.39 -10.95 6.37
C GLY A 342 2.56 -11.79 5.86
N SER A 343 3.19 -12.51 6.77
CA SER A 343 4.28 -13.44 6.52
C SER A 343 3.79 -14.85 6.19
N PHE A 344 4.62 -15.63 5.51
CA PHE A 344 4.44 -17.04 5.20
C PHE A 344 5.80 -17.73 4.99
N PRO A 345 5.89 -19.07 5.05
CA PRO A 345 7.12 -19.78 4.75
C PRO A 345 7.62 -19.44 3.34
N ARG A 346 8.94 -19.30 3.15
CA ARG A 346 9.52 -18.87 1.87
C ARG A 346 8.89 -19.53 0.64
N ILE A 347 8.48 -18.72 -0.32
CA ILE A 347 7.94 -19.13 -1.61
C ILE A 347 8.93 -18.79 -2.73
N GLU A 348 8.91 -19.58 -3.81
CA GLU A 348 9.50 -19.22 -5.10
C GLU A 348 8.44 -19.36 -6.18
N VAL A 349 8.26 -18.32 -6.98
CA VAL A 349 7.35 -18.30 -8.12
C VAL A 349 8.18 -18.08 -9.38
N ARG A 350 8.18 -19.07 -10.29
CA ARG A 350 8.80 -18.91 -11.60
C ARG A 350 7.81 -18.28 -12.56
N VAL A 351 8.27 -17.26 -13.26
CA VAL A 351 7.49 -16.53 -14.26
C VAL A 351 8.23 -16.57 -15.58
N LYS A 352 7.51 -16.88 -16.66
CA LYS A 352 8.00 -16.84 -18.04
C LYS A 352 7.00 -16.09 -18.90
N ASP A 353 7.48 -15.10 -19.66
CA ASP A 353 6.67 -14.27 -20.55
C ASP A 353 5.45 -13.63 -19.86
N GLY A 354 5.58 -13.27 -18.58
CA GLY A 354 4.51 -12.71 -17.74
C GLY A 354 3.58 -13.74 -17.09
N TYR A 355 3.77 -15.04 -17.33
CA TYR A 355 2.94 -16.11 -16.80
C TYR A 355 3.64 -16.94 -15.74
N ILE A 356 2.91 -17.33 -14.70
CA ILE A 356 3.41 -18.21 -13.65
C ILE A 356 3.52 -19.63 -14.22
N THR A 357 4.72 -20.20 -14.17
CA THR A 357 4.99 -21.56 -14.67
C THR A 357 5.21 -22.57 -13.54
N GLU A 358 5.66 -22.12 -12.37
CA GLU A 358 5.95 -23.00 -11.24
C GLU A 358 5.86 -22.23 -9.91
N VAL A 359 5.41 -22.92 -8.84
CA VAL A 359 5.38 -22.38 -7.47
C VAL A 359 5.94 -23.40 -6.50
N LYS A 360 7.06 -23.08 -5.84
CA LYS A 360 7.72 -23.92 -4.81
C LYS A 360 7.58 -23.30 -3.43
N GLY A 361 7.48 -24.15 -2.40
CA GLY A 361 7.40 -23.69 -1.01
C GLY A 361 6.09 -22.94 -0.72
N GLY A 362 6.17 -21.89 0.10
CA GLY A 362 5.05 -21.00 0.43
C GLY A 362 4.12 -21.49 1.55
N GLY A 363 4.32 -22.70 2.07
CA GLY A 363 3.35 -23.33 2.98
C GLY A 363 1.93 -23.30 2.41
N LEU A 364 0.96 -22.90 3.23
CA LEU A 364 -0.44 -22.78 2.81
C LEU A 364 -0.65 -21.74 1.70
N TYR A 365 0.13 -20.66 1.67
CA TYR A 365 0.04 -19.65 0.61
C TYR A 365 0.45 -20.25 -0.75
N GLY A 366 1.56 -20.99 -0.77
CA GLY A 366 2.01 -21.69 -1.98
C GLY A 366 1.04 -22.79 -2.43
N GLU A 367 0.40 -23.52 -1.49
CA GLU A 367 -0.65 -24.50 -1.81
C GLU A 367 -1.86 -23.86 -2.49
N LEU A 368 -2.27 -22.69 -2.01
CA LEU A 368 -3.37 -21.93 -2.62
C LEU A 368 -3.02 -21.48 -4.04
N TRP A 369 -1.82 -20.94 -4.26
CA TRP A 369 -1.36 -20.61 -5.62
C TRP A 369 -1.36 -21.83 -6.54
N ARG A 370 -0.76 -22.94 -6.09
CA ARG A 370 -0.71 -24.19 -6.88
C ARG A 370 -2.10 -24.72 -7.22
N GLU A 371 -3.07 -24.57 -6.32
CA GLU A 371 -4.45 -24.97 -6.62
C GLU A 371 -5.10 -24.01 -7.60
N PHE A 372 -5.07 -22.69 -7.35
CA PHE A 372 -5.69 -21.70 -8.25
C PHE A 372 -5.08 -21.66 -9.65
N LEU A 373 -3.83 -22.06 -9.84
CA LEU A 373 -3.24 -22.26 -11.18
C LEU A 373 -3.93 -23.37 -11.99
N LYS A 374 -4.70 -24.24 -11.35
CA LYS A 374 -5.56 -25.25 -12.01
C LYS A 374 -6.98 -24.73 -12.27
N TYR A 375 -7.29 -23.50 -11.84
CA TYR A 375 -8.60 -22.91 -12.06
C TYR A 375 -8.83 -22.70 -13.57
N PRO A 376 -10.00 -23.05 -14.12
CA PRO A 376 -10.23 -22.97 -15.56
C PRO A 376 -9.91 -21.58 -16.13
N LYS A 377 -9.08 -21.56 -17.19
CA LYS A 377 -8.69 -20.36 -17.93
C LYS A 377 -7.93 -19.30 -17.12
N ILE A 378 -7.40 -19.62 -15.94
CA ILE A 378 -6.72 -18.63 -15.08
C ILE A 378 -5.53 -17.95 -15.76
N ASN A 379 -4.82 -18.66 -16.66
CA ASN A 379 -3.71 -18.13 -17.46
C ASN A 379 -4.11 -17.78 -18.91
N GLU A 380 -5.39 -17.90 -19.26
CA GLU A 380 -5.92 -17.59 -20.60
C GLU A 380 -6.79 -16.33 -20.60
N LEU A 381 -7.24 -15.87 -19.43
CA LEU A 381 -8.10 -14.70 -19.28
C LEU A 381 -7.27 -13.44 -19.03
N ASN A 382 -7.48 -12.41 -19.85
CA ASN A 382 -6.90 -11.08 -19.65
C ASN A 382 -7.87 -10.19 -18.85
N TYR A 383 -7.38 -9.61 -17.74
CA TYR A 383 -8.14 -8.67 -16.90
C TYR A 383 -7.92 -7.21 -17.31
N PRO A 384 -8.94 -6.32 -17.35
CA PRO A 384 -10.37 -6.56 -17.54
C PRO A 384 -10.82 -5.90 -18.85
N TYR A 385 -11.37 -6.62 -19.83
CA TYR A 385 -12.14 -6.03 -20.95
C TYR A 385 -11.57 -4.70 -21.50
N GLN A 386 -10.41 -4.74 -22.13
CA GLN A 386 -9.76 -3.55 -22.70
C GLN A 386 -9.88 -3.42 -24.22
N ASP A 387 -10.77 -4.22 -24.81
CA ASP A 387 -11.34 -3.96 -26.14
C ASP A 387 -12.77 -3.42 -25.99
#